data_AF-A0A3N1PT70-F1
#
_entry.id   AF-A0A3N1PT70-F1
#
_cell.length_a   1.000
_cell.length_b   1.000
_cell.length_c   1.000
_cell.angle_alpha   90.00
_cell.angle_beta   90.00
_cell.angle_gamma   90.00
#
_symmetry.space_group_name_H-M   'P 1'
#
loop_
_entity.id
_entity.type
_entity.pdbx_description
1 polymer ?
#
loop_
_entity_poly.entity_id
_entity_poly.type
_entity_poly.pdbx_seq_one_letter_code
_entity_poly.pdbx_strand_id
1 'polypeptide(L)'
;MAYDKVQFITYNLDTSAAPAALGEARQNIDARLALLSRALNQAAANTGSPPDESLKVLVTPQQFLGCYSLADAAYALHSVQQLLAAPCWQHWALVISLQAKSESAAPMTLCLVQLGAAVALGQEQIAQYLTAWQGGRDLSASQRLGQGYLLAKRAGEGLNPATGATFNLAEIQWGLELADDGGKRRAPLPAALPGQPGVQLQLALSCGLDFRPQPLAVLEGGLVCHCDGAGFGSGLWRLENGAASALSGQAPEPVSDAPIELGSPLASLPVSSLYPKGAGKLRAFTPQPLPPAAPAPGQVQTFNWQVSEQAKLDLTLFYDQDGQFLCAQCQAALPGVNLAERPYRLPLNLCIRDSQGQPVVLKLRLQSCNGLQDLAINCNLDLPHFKFSGIAMVFCSTLRGDAPAPITAWKESGFV
;
A
#
# COMPACT_ATOMS: atom_id res chain seq x y z
N MET A 1 7.06 -16.42 13.14
CA MET A 1 6.62 -17.70 12.55
C MET A 1 6.77 -17.49 11.06
N ALA A 2 7.74 -18.15 10.46
CA ALA A 2 8.02 -18.00 9.04
C ALA A 2 7.13 -18.98 8.26
N TYR A 3 6.47 -18.47 7.23
CA TYR A 3 5.71 -19.28 6.28
C TYR A 3 6.56 -19.47 5.02
N ASP A 4 6.61 -20.70 4.51
CA ASP A 4 7.32 -21.02 3.26
C ASP A 4 6.37 -21.04 2.06
N LYS A 5 5.06 -21.11 2.32
CA LYS A 5 4.02 -21.11 1.31
C LYS A 5 2.88 -20.16 1.67
N VAL A 6 2.20 -19.70 0.63
CA VAL A 6 0.96 -18.94 0.76
C VAL A 6 -0.12 -19.54 -0.12
N GLN A 7 -1.36 -19.57 0.36
CA GLN A 7 -2.54 -19.93 -0.40
C GLN A 7 -3.48 -18.74 -0.47
N PHE A 8 -3.72 -18.21 -1.67
CA PHE A 8 -4.72 -17.16 -1.88
C PHE A 8 -6.10 -17.77 -2.10
N ILE A 9 -7.11 -17.15 -1.48
CA ILE A 9 -8.52 -17.39 -1.73
C ILE A 9 -9.14 -16.04 -2.04
N THR A 10 -9.67 -15.85 -3.24
CA THR A 10 -10.32 -14.60 -3.63
C THR A 10 -11.82 -14.71 -3.49
N TYR A 11 -12.46 -13.67 -2.97
CA TYR A 11 -13.90 -13.57 -2.85
C TYR A 11 -14.46 -12.69 -3.98
N ASN A 12 -14.85 -13.33 -5.09
CA ASN A 12 -15.44 -12.67 -6.25
C ASN A 12 -16.89 -12.26 -5.93
N LEU A 13 -17.05 -11.04 -5.41
CA LEU A 13 -18.32 -10.43 -5.04
C LEU A 13 -18.46 -9.07 -5.74
N ASP A 14 -19.65 -8.76 -6.28
CA ASP A 14 -19.87 -7.44 -6.88
C ASP A 14 -20.14 -6.38 -5.81
N THR A 15 -19.22 -5.43 -5.65
CA THR A 15 -19.29 -4.30 -4.72
C THR A 15 -19.62 -2.97 -5.41
N SER A 16 -19.82 -2.95 -6.73
CA SER A 16 -19.97 -1.72 -7.54
C SER A 16 -21.27 -0.95 -7.27
N ALA A 17 -22.25 -1.62 -6.66
CA ALA A 17 -23.58 -1.08 -6.42
C ALA A 17 -24.11 -1.49 -5.05
N ALA A 18 -23.30 -1.47 -3.98
CA ALA A 18 -23.76 -1.79 -2.64
C ALA A 18 -24.65 -0.65 -2.08
N PRO A 19 -26.00 -0.75 -2.08
CA PRO A 19 -26.83 0.26 -1.44
C PRO A 19 -26.65 0.22 0.08
N ALA A 20 -27.05 1.30 0.75
CA ALA A 20 -27.40 1.22 2.16
C ALA A 20 -28.68 0.37 2.28
N ALA A 21 -28.52 -0.95 2.39
CA ALA A 21 -29.61 -1.93 2.43
C ALA A 21 -30.55 -1.75 3.65
N LEU A 22 -30.03 -1.14 4.70
CA LEU A 22 -30.67 -0.96 6.00
C LEU A 22 -30.54 0.50 6.44
N GLY A 23 -31.53 0.98 7.22
CA GLY A 23 -31.55 2.35 7.73
C GLY A 23 -30.48 2.65 8.79
N GLU A 24 -29.94 1.64 9.46
CA GLU A 24 -28.86 1.78 10.45
C GLU A 24 -27.53 1.21 9.94
N ALA A 25 -26.46 2.01 10.05
CA ALA A 25 -25.13 1.66 9.57
C ALA A 25 -24.57 0.38 10.22
N ARG A 26 -24.74 0.22 11.53
CA ARG A 26 -24.24 -0.94 12.28
C ARG A 26 -24.90 -2.25 11.84
N GLN A 27 -26.22 -2.26 11.68
CA GLN A 27 -26.92 -3.45 11.19
C GLN A 27 -26.41 -3.85 9.79
N ASN A 28 -26.12 -2.87 8.93
CA ASN A 28 -25.54 -3.12 7.61
C ASN A 28 -24.12 -3.72 7.71
N ILE A 29 -23.29 -3.19 8.61
CA ILE A 29 -21.96 -3.72 8.91
C ILE A 29 -22.07 -5.16 9.39
N ASP A 30 -22.91 -5.43 10.39
CA ASP A 30 -23.10 -6.76 10.96
C ASP A 30 -23.59 -7.75 9.91
N ALA A 31 -24.52 -7.33 9.03
CA ALA A 31 -25.03 -8.16 7.95
C ALA A 31 -23.93 -8.53 6.93
N ARG A 32 -23.06 -7.57 6.57
CA ARG A 32 -21.90 -7.82 5.69
C ARG A 32 -20.86 -8.71 6.35
N LEU A 33 -20.64 -8.57 7.65
CA LEU A 33 -19.74 -9.41 8.42
C LEU A 33 -20.28 -10.83 8.59
N ALA A 34 -21.59 -11.02 8.70
CA ALA A 34 -22.21 -12.33 8.67
C ALA A 34 -21.98 -13.04 7.32
N LEU A 35 -22.10 -12.32 6.21
CA LEU A 35 -21.76 -12.86 4.88
C LEU A 35 -20.26 -13.19 4.78
N LEU A 36 -19.39 -12.30 5.26
CA LEU A 36 -17.95 -12.54 5.30
C LEU A 36 -17.59 -13.78 6.12
N SER A 37 -18.23 -13.96 7.28
CA SER A 37 -18.04 -15.12 8.14
C SER A 37 -18.43 -16.42 7.43
N ARG A 38 -19.54 -16.43 6.67
CA ARG A 38 -19.92 -17.57 5.82
C ARG A 38 -18.84 -17.89 4.79
N ALA A 39 -18.37 -16.88 4.06
CA ALA A 39 -17.32 -17.04 3.07
C ALA A 39 -16.00 -17.55 3.69
N LEU A 40 -15.62 -17.04 4.86
CA LEU A 40 -14.43 -17.46 5.59
C LEU A 40 -14.54 -18.92 6.05
N ASN A 41 -15.67 -19.32 6.64
CA ASN A 41 -15.92 -20.69 7.07
C ASN A 41 -15.96 -21.67 5.88
N GLN A 42 -16.57 -21.27 4.77
CA GLN A 42 -16.57 -22.07 3.55
C GLN A 42 -15.17 -22.21 2.96
N ALA A 43 -14.40 -21.13 2.90
CA ALA A 43 -12.99 -21.19 2.46
C ALA A 43 -12.16 -22.14 3.34
N ALA A 44 -12.38 -22.11 4.67
CA ALA A 44 -11.71 -23.01 5.60
C ALA A 44 -12.10 -24.48 5.38
N ALA A 45 -13.39 -24.76 5.19
CA ALA A 45 -13.87 -26.10 4.89
C ALA A 45 -13.28 -26.65 3.59
N ASN A 46 -13.22 -25.84 2.53
CA ASN A 46 -12.77 -26.26 1.21
C ASN A 46 -11.26 -26.47 1.10
N THR A 47 -10.49 -25.72 1.89
CA THR A 47 -9.02 -25.75 1.83
C THR A 47 -8.40 -26.58 2.96
N GLY A 48 -9.21 -27.12 3.88
CA GLY A 48 -8.78 -27.86 5.06
C GLY A 48 -8.06 -27.00 6.10
N SER A 49 -7.46 -27.62 7.11
CA SER A 49 -6.55 -26.90 8.02
C SER A 49 -5.25 -26.56 7.28
N PRO A 50 -4.75 -25.31 7.35
CA PRO A 50 -3.42 -25.00 6.85
C PRO A 50 -2.39 -25.89 7.58
N PRO A 51 -1.45 -26.53 6.86
CA PRO A 51 -0.26 -27.05 7.52
C PRO A 51 0.50 -25.88 8.15
N ASP A 52 1.22 -26.12 9.25
CA ASP A 52 1.89 -25.08 10.07
C ASP A 52 2.83 -24.17 9.27
N GLU A 53 3.23 -24.58 8.06
CA GLU A 53 4.15 -23.89 7.14
C GLU A 53 3.44 -23.01 6.08
N SER A 54 2.11 -22.97 6.02
CA SER A 54 1.35 -22.25 4.97
C SER A 54 0.42 -21.17 5.51
N LEU A 55 0.59 -19.93 5.01
CA LEU A 55 -0.35 -18.84 5.28
C LEU A 55 -1.51 -18.88 4.29
N LYS A 56 -2.76 -18.90 4.78
CA LYS A 56 -3.96 -18.73 3.95
C LYS A 56 -4.38 -17.27 3.93
N VAL A 57 -4.76 -16.75 2.77
CA VAL A 57 -5.11 -15.33 2.60
C VAL A 57 -6.46 -15.23 1.93
N LEU A 58 -7.49 -14.82 2.67
CA LEU A 58 -8.79 -14.46 2.09
C LEU A 58 -8.74 -13.01 1.62
N VAL A 59 -8.91 -12.78 0.33
CA VAL A 59 -8.87 -11.46 -0.30
C VAL A 59 -10.27 -11.06 -0.76
N THR A 60 -10.77 -9.96 -0.22
CA THR A 60 -12.03 -9.36 -0.65
C THR A 60 -11.79 -8.20 -1.62
N PRO A 61 -12.73 -7.88 -2.51
CA PRO A 61 -12.60 -6.79 -3.46
C PRO A 61 -12.66 -5.43 -2.76
N GLN A 62 -12.33 -4.37 -3.49
CA GLN A 62 -12.39 -3.02 -2.93
C GLN A 62 -13.84 -2.68 -2.53
N GLN A 63 -14.01 -1.96 -1.41
CA GLN A 63 -15.29 -1.50 -0.87
C GLN A 63 -16.23 -2.62 -0.38
N PHE A 64 -15.72 -3.80 -0.03
CA PHE A 64 -16.54 -4.90 0.49
C PHE A 64 -17.49 -4.44 1.60
N LEU A 65 -16.98 -3.80 2.65
CA LEU A 65 -17.83 -3.36 3.75
C LEU A 65 -18.71 -2.14 3.38
N GLY A 66 -18.47 -1.47 2.26
CA GLY A 66 -19.21 -0.27 1.87
C GLY A 66 -18.61 1.01 2.43
N CYS A 67 -19.45 2.00 2.73
CA CYS A 67 -19.03 3.36 3.02
C CYS A 67 -19.77 3.96 4.23
N TYR A 68 -19.01 4.40 5.24
CA TYR A 68 -19.55 4.74 6.57
C TYR A 68 -18.90 5.99 7.18
N SER A 69 -19.49 6.52 8.26
CA SER A 69 -18.87 7.53 9.12
C SER A 69 -17.56 7.00 9.74
N LEU A 70 -16.69 7.87 10.26
CA LEU A 70 -15.46 7.42 10.94
C LEU A 70 -15.75 6.52 12.15
N ALA A 71 -16.81 6.80 12.90
CA ALA A 71 -17.18 6.01 14.08
C ALA A 71 -17.63 4.60 13.69
N ASP A 72 -18.44 4.50 12.64
CA ASP A 72 -18.92 3.22 12.10
C ASP A 72 -17.82 2.46 11.35
N ALA A 73 -16.89 3.16 10.69
CA ALA A 73 -15.69 2.55 10.11
C ALA A 73 -14.81 1.91 11.20
N ALA A 74 -14.60 2.60 12.33
CA ALA A 74 -13.87 2.02 13.47
C ALA A 74 -14.59 0.79 14.03
N TYR A 75 -15.92 0.83 14.15
CA TYR A 75 -16.74 -0.33 14.54
C TYR A 75 -16.56 -1.51 13.58
N ALA A 76 -16.62 -1.27 12.26
CA ALA A 76 -16.46 -2.31 11.26
C ALA A 76 -15.07 -2.97 11.34
N LEU A 77 -14.00 -2.17 11.43
CA LEU A 77 -12.63 -2.67 11.56
C LEU A 77 -12.43 -3.47 12.85
N HIS A 78 -12.95 -2.98 13.97
CA HIS A 78 -12.91 -3.71 15.24
C HIS A 78 -13.60 -5.07 15.12
N SER A 79 -14.79 -5.09 14.52
CA SER A 79 -15.61 -6.30 14.38
C SER A 79 -14.96 -7.33 13.45
N VAL A 80 -14.24 -6.88 12.41
CA VAL A 80 -13.38 -7.77 11.59
C VAL A 80 -12.28 -8.41 12.44
N GLN A 81 -11.60 -7.64 13.31
CA GLN A 81 -10.56 -8.20 14.18
C GLN A 81 -11.14 -9.22 15.17
N GLN A 82 -12.34 -8.97 15.70
CA GLN A 82 -13.04 -9.93 16.56
C GLN A 82 -13.39 -11.23 15.83
N LEU A 83 -13.85 -11.15 14.58
CA LEU A 83 -14.15 -12.32 13.76
C LEU A 83 -12.95 -13.26 13.61
N LEU A 84 -11.73 -12.70 13.59
CA LEU A 84 -10.49 -13.43 13.44
C LEU A 84 -9.76 -13.73 14.76
N ALA A 85 -10.31 -13.36 15.91
CA ALA A 85 -9.62 -13.50 17.19
C ALA A 85 -9.48 -14.98 17.65
N ALA A 86 -10.32 -15.88 17.13
CA ALA A 86 -10.30 -17.29 17.50
C ALA A 86 -8.99 -17.99 17.06
N PRO A 87 -8.42 -18.91 17.87
CA PRO A 87 -7.18 -19.61 17.54
C PRO A 87 -7.18 -20.40 16.23
N CYS A 88 -8.35 -20.87 15.77
CA CYS A 88 -8.49 -21.57 14.50
C CYS A 88 -8.06 -20.72 13.28
N TRP A 89 -7.94 -19.40 13.45
CA TRP A 89 -7.51 -18.47 12.41
C TRP A 89 -6.01 -18.12 12.44
N GLN A 90 -5.19 -18.74 13.31
CA GLN A 90 -3.78 -18.36 13.51
C GLN A 90 -2.91 -18.37 12.23
N HIS A 91 -3.29 -19.17 11.23
CA HIS A 91 -2.61 -19.28 9.93
C HIS A 91 -3.40 -18.64 8.79
N TRP A 92 -4.30 -17.73 9.12
CA TRP A 92 -5.12 -16.99 8.17
C TRP A 92 -4.75 -15.50 8.22
N ALA A 93 -4.75 -14.88 7.05
CA ALA A 93 -4.80 -13.45 6.86
C ALA A 93 -6.09 -13.09 6.13
N LEU A 94 -6.69 -11.96 6.51
CA LEU A 94 -7.83 -11.38 5.81
C LEU A 94 -7.44 -10.01 5.27
N VAL A 95 -7.77 -9.80 4.00
CA VAL A 95 -7.62 -8.52 3.30
C VAL A 95 -9.02 -7.96 3.04
N ILE A 96 -9.34 -6.85 3.68
CA ILE A 96 -10.67 -6.24 3.59
C ILE A 96 -10.62 -4.72 3.54
N SER A 97 -11.53 -4.13 2.78
CA SER A 97 -11.55 -2.69 2.57
C SER A 97 -12.94 -2.07 2.72
N LEU A 98 -12.94 -0.79 3.03
CA LEU A 98 -14.11 0.05 3.24
C LEU A 98 -13.81 1.50 2.90
N GLN A 99 -14.82 2.35 2.78
CA GLN A 99 -14.65 3.79 2.66
C GLN A 99 -15.12 4.50 3.94
N ALA A 100 -14.26 5.35 4.51
CA ALA A 100 -14.60 6.24 5.60
C ALA A 100 -14.95 7.64 5.06
N LYS A 101 -16.12 8.13 5.43
CA LYS A 101 -16.63 9.47 5.14
C LYS A 101 -16.40 10.39 6.33
N SER A 102 -16.05 11.62 5.98
CA SER A 102 -15.94 12.77 6.87
C SER A 102 -16.82 13.88 6.31
N GLU A 103 -17.44 14.68 7.18
CA GLU A 103 -18.22 15.86 6.75
C GLU A 103 -17.34 16.96 6.14
N SER A 104 -16.07 17.03 6.57
CA SER A 104 -15.15 18.12 6.25
C SER A 104 -14.02 17.74 5.28
N ALA A 105 -13.99 16.50 4.79
CA ALA A 105 -12.88 16.00 3.97
C ALA A 105 -13.34 14.98 2.92
N ALA A 106 -12.55 14.82 1.86
CA ALA A 106 -12.77 13.78 0.86
C ALA A 106 -12.81 12.38 1.50
N PRO A 107 -13.64 11.45 0.98
CA PRO A 107 -13.67 10.08 1.48
C PRO A 107 -12.30 9.41 1.41
N MET A 108 -12.02 8.58 2.42
CA MET A 108 -10.80 7.82 2.56
C MET A 108 -11.09 6.35 2.33
N THR A 109 -10.40 5.72 1.39
CA THR A 109 -10.38 4.26 1.26
C THR A 109 -9.46 3.70 2.33
N LEU A 110 -10.00 2.77 3.12
CA LEU A 110 -9.28 2.04 4.15
C LEU A 110 -9.14 0.59 3.72
N CYS A 111 -7.97 0.00 3.95
CA CYS A 111 -7.76 -1.43 3.79
C CYS A 111 -7.03 -2.01 4.99
N LEU A 112 -7.62 -3.03 5.59
CA LEU A 112 -7.06 -3.80 6.68
C LEU A 112 -6.50 -5.12 6.14
N VAL A 113 -5.25 -5.42 6.50
CA VAL A 113 -4.64 -6.73 6.34
C VAL A 113 -4.37 -7.29 7.75
N GLN A 114 -5.11 -8.31 8.14
CA GLN A 114 -5.15 -8.79 9.54
C GLN A 114 -4.80 -10.28 9.62
N LEU A 115 -3.81 -10.63 10.43
CA LEU A 115 -3.58 -12.03 10.83
C LEU A 115 -4.64 -12.48 11.84
N GLY A 116 -5.07 -13.73 11.75
CA GLY A 116 -5.96 -14.33 12.73
C GLY A 116 -5.26 -14.77 14.01
N ALA A 117 -6.06 -15.18 15.00
CA ALA A 117 -5.66 -15.36 16.40
C ALA A 117 -4.97 -14.14 17.04
N ALA A 118 -5.08 -12.98 16.40
CA ALA A 118 -4.55 -11.72 16.91
C ALA A 118 -5.52 -11.10 17.91
N VAL A 119 -4.96 -10.47 18.95
CA VAL A 119 -5.75 -9.65 19.87
C VAL A 119 -6.30 -8.45 19.11
N ALA A 120 -7.64 -8.33 19.08
CA ALA A 120 -8.30 -7.17 18.52
C ALA A 120 -7.94 -5.90 19.29
N LEU A 121 -7.69 -4.81 18.58
CA LEU A 121 -7.52 -3.51 19.22
C LEU A 121 -8.87 -3.00 19.72
N GLY A 122 -8.86 -2.15 20.75
CA GLY A 122 -10.08 -1.47 21.17
C GLY A 122 -10.63 -0.57 20.06
N GLN A 123 -11.95 -0.54 19.88
CA GLN A 123 -12.60 0.33 18.88
C GLN A 123 -12.17 1.81 19.04
N GLU A 124 -12.01 2.29 20.27
CA GLU A 124 -11.53 3.65 20.56
C GLU A 124 -10.14 3.92 20.00
N GLN A 125 -9.23 2.94 20.06
CA GLN A 125 -7.88 3.07 19.50
C GLN A 125 -7.94 3.21 17.98
N ILE A 126 -8.77 2.41 17.31
CA ILE A 126 -9.00 2.53 15.87
C ILE A 126 -9.58 3.91 15.53
N ALA A 127 -10.58 4.37 16.30
CA ALA A 127 -11.18 5.68 16.11
C ALA A 127 -10.15 6.82 16.23
N GLN A 128 -9.24 6.76 17.22
CA GLN A 128 -8.16 7.74 17.38
C GLN A 128 -7.25 7.81 16.14
N TYR A 129 -6.89 6.66 15.55
CA TYR A 129 -6.11 6.65 14.30
C TYR A 129 -6.87 7.30 13.15
N LEU A 130 -8.15 6.97 12.98
CA LEU A 130 -8.98 7.54 11.91
C LEU A 130 -9.16 9.06 12.08
N THR A 131 -9.36 9.56 13.30
CA THR A 131 -9.45 11.00 13.59
C THR A 131 -8.11 11.70 13.35
N ALA A 132 -6.98 11.10 13.76
CA ALA A 132 -5.65 11.63 13.49
C ALA A 132 -5.40 11.78 11.98
N TRP A 133 -5.77 10.76 11.20
CA TRP A 133 -5.71 10.74 9.74
C TRP A 133 -6.63 11.77 9.09
N GLN A 134 -7.80 12.04 9.67
CA GLN A 134 -8.67 13.13 9.22
C GLN A 134 -8.02 14.50 9.44
N GLY A 135 -7.38 14.71 10.60
CA GLY A 135 -6.72 15.96 10.99
C GLY A 135 -5.44 16.31 10.24
N GLY A 136 -5.11 15.59 9.15
CA GLY A 136 -3.93 15.84 8.33
C GLY A 136 -2.64 15.32 8.95
N ARG A 137 -2.69 14.50 10.02
CA ARG A 137 -1.52 13.70 10.39
C ARG A 137 -1.25 12.70 9.28
N ASP A 138 0.02 12.62 8.95
CA ASP A 138 0.57 11.96 7.80
C ASP A 138 -0.06 10.57 7.52
N LEU A 139 -0.79 10.49 6.40
CA LEU A 139 -1.52 9.33 5.89
C LEU A 139 -0.60 8.34 5.17
N SER A 140 0.69 8.65 5.10
CA SER A 140 1.65 8.06 4.17
C SER A 140 2.34 6.78 4.63
N ALA A 141 1.94 6.20 5.76
CA ALA A 141 2.50 4.97 6.28
C ALA A 141 1.39 4.00 6.64
N SER A 142 1.56 2.73 6.25
CA SER A 142 0.75 1.64 6.81
C SER A 142 0.83 1.71 8.33
N GLN A 143 -0.30 1.83 9.01
CA GLN A 143 -0.33 1.87 10.47
C GLN A 143 -0.44 0.44 10.99
N ARG A 144 0.55 0.01 11.76
CA ARG A 144 0.47 -1.27 12.47
C ARG A 144 -0.67 -1.18 13.50
N LEU A 145 -1.61 -2.10 13.41
CA LEU A 145 -2.73 -2.28 14.32
C LEU A 145 -2.63 -3.66 14.98
N GLY A 146 -1.82 -3.78 16.03
CA GLY A 146 -1.53 -5.07 16.66
C GLY A 146 -0.75 -6.00 15.73
N GLN A 147 -1.37 -7.11 15.31
CA GLN A 147 -0.84 -8.05 14.30
C GLN A 147 -1.50 -7.88 12.92
N GLY A 148 -2.04 -6.69 12.65
CA GLY A 148 -2.50 -6.30 11.32
C GLY A 148 -1.93 -4.95 10.90
N TYR A 149 -2.21 -4.56 9.66
CA TYR A 149 -1.87 -3.27 9.10
C TYR A 149 -3.11 -2.62 8.51
N LEU A 150 -3.33 -1.35 8.87
CA LEU A 150 -4.35 -0.50 8.26
C LEU A 150 -3.66 0.48 7.32
N LEU A 151 -4.12 0.49 6.08
CA LEU A 151 -3.71 1.44 5.06
C LEU A 151 -4.87 2.39 4.76
N ALA A 152 -4.53 3.67 4.56
CA ALA A 152 -5.46 4.71 4.21
C ALA A 152 -5.03 5.42 2.94
N LYS A 153 -5.99 5.71 2.08
CA LYS A 153 -5.78 6.49 0.85
C LYS A 153 -6.94 7.47 0.66
N ARG A 154 -6.66 8.76 0.55
CA ARG A 154 -7.68 9.76 0.18
C ARG A 154 -7.83 9.84 -1.33
N ALA A 155 -9.04 10.15 -1.80
CA ALA A 155 -9.28 10.41 -3.21
C ALA A 155 -8.40 11.57 -3.71
N GLY A 156 -7.79 11.43 -4.89
CA GLY A 156 -6.87 12.42 -5.46
C GLY A 156 -5.48 12.52 -4.81
N GLU A 157 -5.22 11.81 -3.70
CA GLU A 157 -3.90 11.73 -3.07
C GLU A 157 -3.23 10.39 -3.41
N GLY A 158 -2.04 10.44 -4.01
CA GLY A 158 -1.21 9.26 -4.18
C GLY A 158 -0.78 8.72 -2.81
N LEU A 159 -0.77 7.39 -2.64
CA LEU A 159 -0.06 6.78 -1.51
C LEU A 159 1.41 7.22 -1.59
N ASN A 160 2.02 7.61 -0.46
CA ASN A 160 3.43 7.94 -0.48
C ASN A 160 4.24 6.71 -0.91
N PRO A 161 4.94 6.80 -2.05
CA PRO A 161 5.66 5.67 -2.62
C PRO A 161 6.82 5.19 -1.74
N ALA A 162 7.27 5.97 -0.75
CA ALA A 162 8.40 5.62 0.12
C ALA A 162 8.03 4.68 1.29
N THR A 163 6.79 4.71 1.80
CA THR A 163 6.43 4.03 3.07
C THR A 163 4.97 3.56 3.19
N GLY A 164 4.07 3.99 2.29
CA GLY A 164 2.63 3.92 2.56
C GLY A 164 1.96 2.63 2.14
N ALA A 165 2.52 1.95 1.16
CA ALA A 165 1.89 0.83 0.46
C ALA A 165 2.61 -0.51 0.69
N THR A 166 3.73 -0.51 1.42
CA THR A 166 4.49 -1.71 1.75
C THR A 166 4.63 -1.88 3.25
N PHE A 167 4.59 -3.13 3.73
CA PHE A 167 4.68 -3.44 5.16
C PHE A 167 5.15 -4.88 5.38
N ASN A 168 5.76 -5.14 6.54
CA ASN A 168 6.16 -6.50 6.93
C ASN A 168 5.11 -7.11 7.84
N LEU A 169 4.53 -8.25 7.44
CA LEU A 169 3.54 -8.98 8.23
C LEU A 169 3.83 -10.48 8.16
N ALA A 170 3.92 -11.12 9.32
CA ALA A 170 4.36 -12.52 9.46
C ALA A 170 5.71 -12.80 8.77
N GLU A 171 6.67 -11.88 8.93
CA GLU A 171 8.01 -11.96 8.30
C GLU A 171 7.99 -11.93 6.75
N ILE A 172 6.82 -11.68 6.15
CA ILE A 172 6.65 -11.53 4.71
C ILE A 172 6.55 -10.04 4.38
N GLN A 173 7.23 -9.60 3.33
CA GLN A 173 7.08 -8.23 2.82
C GLN A 173 5.90 -8.14 1.86
N TRP A 174 4.92 -7.32 2.22
CA TRP A 174 3.70 -7.08 1.47
C TRP A 174 3.74 -5.74 0.74
N GLY A 175 3.01 -5.69 -0.37
CA GLY A 175 2.68 -4.51 -1.13
C GLY A 175 1.18 -4.46 -1.38
N LEU A 176 0.55 -3.29 -1.27
CA LEU A 176 -0.89 -3.13 -1.47
C LEU A 176 -1.19 -1.96 -2.41
N GLU A 177 -1.95 -2.25 -3.44
CA GLU A 177 -2.49 -1.29 -4.40
C GLU A 177 -4.01 -1.17 -4.20
N LEU A 178 -4.46 0.07 -4.02
CA LEU A 178 -5.88 0.42 -3.96
C LEU A 178 -6.22 1.28 -5.17
N ALA A 179 -7.30 0.94 -5.88
CA ALA A 179 -7.76 1.73 -7.02
C ALA A 179 -8.20 3.14 -6.60
N ASP A 180 -7.93 4.10 -7.50
CA ASP A 180 -8.28 5.51 -7.37
C ASP A 180 -9.69 5.82 -7.91
N ASP A 181 -10.27 6.90 -7.39
CA ASP A 181 -11.37 7.66 -8.01
C ASP A 181 -12.55 6.81 -8.52
N GLY A 182 -13.09 5.95 -7.67
CA GLY A 182 -14.23 5.09 -8.02
C GLY A 182 -13.87 4.00 -9.02
N GLY A 183 -12.64 3.49 -8.96
CA GLY A 183 -12.20 2.35 -9.78
C GLY A 183 -11.83 2.74 -11.21
N LYS A 184 -11.37 3.97 -11.46
CA LYS A 184 -11.04 4.43 -12.82
C LYS A 184 -9.58 4.28 -13.19
N ARG A 185 -8.67 4.26 -12.21
CA ARG A 185 -7.22 4.10 -12.40
C ARG A 185 -6.60 3.35 -11.24
N ARG A 186 -5.54 2.59 -11.51
CA ARG A 186 -4.66 2.01 -10.49
C ARG A 186 -3.45 2.93 -10.34
N ALA A 187 -3.11 3.33 -9.12
CA ALA A 187 -1.78 3.83 -8.82
C ALA A 187 -0.88 2.60 -8.62
N PRO A 188 0.02 2.26 -9.57
CA PRO A 188 0.88 1.11 -9.41
C PRO A 188 1.77 1.29 -8.18
N LEU A 189 1.98 0.20 -7.46
CA LEU A 189 2.96 0.12 -6.39
C LEU A 189 4.33 0.41 -7.01
N PRO A 190 5.08 1.40 -6.51
CA PRO A 190 6.46 1.56 -6.94
C PRO A 190 7.26 0.30 -6.56
N ALA A 191 8.17 -0.11 -7.43
CA ALA A 191 9.17 -1.11 -7.04
C ALA A 191 9.93 -0.63 -5.79
N ALA A 192 10.21 -1.56 -4.88
CA ALA A 192 11.09 -1.30 -3.74
C ALA A 192 12.44 -0.79 -4.26
N LEU A 193 13.00 0.21 -3.59
CA LEU A 193 14.30 0.74 -4.00
C LEU A 193 15.40 -0.27 -3.67
N PRO A 194 16.49 -0.35 -4.47
CA PRO A 194 17.62 -1.22 -4.19
C PRO A 194 18.08 -1.13 -2.73
N GLY A 195 18.30 -2.28 -2.10
CA GLY A 195 18.67 -2.38 -0.68
C GLY A 195 17.50 -2.32 0.32
N GLN A 196 16.31 -1.87 -0.08
CA GLN A 196 15.10 -1.97 0.75
C GLN A 196 14.52 -3.39 0.71
N PRO A 197 13.74 -3.83 1.72
CA PRO A 197 13.06 -5.12 1.67
C PRO A 197 12.19 -5.24 0.41
N GLY A 198 12.49 -6.22 -0.43
CA GLY A 198 11.74 -6.46 -1.65
C GLY A 198 10.38 -7.08 -1.36
N VAL A 199 9.36 -6.69 -2.13
CA VAL A 199 7.99 -7.17 -1.91
C VAL A 199 7.88 -8.64 -2.35
N GLN A 200 7.44 -9.52 -1.46
CA GLN A 200 7.19 -10.93 -1.79
C GLN A 200 5.75 -11.13 -2.27
N LEU A 201 4.80 -10.41 -1.65
CA LEU A 201 3.37 -10.49 -1.96
C LEU A 201 2.80 -9.11 -2.31
N GLN A 202 2.21 -8.98 -3.48
CA GLN A 202 1.48 -7.78 -3.90
C GLN A 202 -0.02 -8.07 -3.99
N LEU A 203 -0.82 -7.22 -3.37
CA LEU A 203 -2.27 -7.23 -3.40
C LEU A 203 -2.76 -6.08 -4.26
N ALA A 204 -3.65 -6.35 -5.21
CA ALA A 204 -4.31 -5.33 -6.01
C ALA A 204 -5.82 -5.46 -5.82
N LEU A 205 -6.40 -4.52 -5.09
CA LEU A 205 -7.85 -4.50 -4.86
C LEU A 205 -8.49 -3.46 -5.77
N SER A 206 -9.57 -3.84 -6.43
CA SER A 206 -10.32 -2.93 -7.29
C SER A 206 -11.83 -3.17 -7.25
N CYS A 207 -12.56 -2.26 -7.87
CA CYS A 207 -13.96 -2.38 -8.19
C CYS A 207 -14.18 -1.69 -9.54
N GLY A 208 -14.12 -2.45 -10.64
CA GLY A 208 -14.24 -1.95 -12.01
C GLY A 208 -12.94 -1.78 -12.77
N LEU A 209 -11.85 -2.44 -12.33
CA LEU A 209 -10.59 -2.44 -13.08
C LEU A 209 -10.15 -3.84 -13.44
N ASP A 210 -9.87 -4.01 -14.73
CA ASP A 210 -9.07 -5.11 -15.23
C ASP A 210 -7.64 -5.00 -14.68
N PHE A 211 -7.06 -6.13 -14.27
CA PHE A 211 -5.70 -6.15 -13.79
C PHE A 211 -4.75 -6.52 -14.92
N ARG A 212 -4.00 -5.52 -15.36
CA ARG A 212 -2.82 -5.73 -16.20
C ARG A 212 -1.59 -5.79 -15.30
N PRO A 213 -0.85 -6.90 -15.28
CA PRO A 213 0.24 -7.12 -14.34
C PRO A 213 1.51 -6.32 -14.70
N GLN A 214 1.43 -5.06 -15.15
CA GLN A 214 2.63 -4.28 -15.46
C GLN A 214 2.49 -2.80 -15.10
N PRO A 215 3.50 -2.20 -14.43
CA PRO A 215 4.65 -2.87 -13.79
C PRO A 215 4.26 -3.60 -12.49
N LEU A 216 4.93 -4.70 -12.17
CA LEU A 216 4.85 -5.38 -10.86
C LEU A 216 5.97 -4.88 -9.96
N ALA A 217 5.71 -4.84 -8.66
CA ALA A 217 6.68 -4.40 -7.65
C ALA A 217 7.25 -5.56 -6.81
N VAL A 218 6.84 -6.79 -7.10
CA VAL A 218 7.32 -8.00 -6.41
C VAL A 218 8.74 -8.38 -6.85
N LEU A 219 9.46 -9.08 -5.96
CA LEU A 219 10.70 -9.78 -6.28
C LEU A 219 10.44 -10.93 -7.26
N GLU A 220 11.51 -11.39 -7.90
CA GLU A 220 11.51 -12.62 -8.70
C GLU A 220 10.99 -13.80 -7.86
N GLY A 221 10.06 -14.59 -8.41
CA GLY A 221 9.32 -15.64 -7.71
C GLY A 221 8.16 -15.15 -6.84
N GLY A 222 8.02 -13.83 -6.63
CA GLY A 222 6.96 -13.20 -5.86
C GLY A 222 5.59 -13.28 -6.52
N LEU A 223 4.54 -13.07 -5.72
CA LEU A 223 3.16 -13.32 -6.12
C LEU A 223 2.33 -12.04 -6.11
N VAL A 224 1.44 -11.94 -7.09
CA VAL A 224 0.52 -10.81 -7.23
C VAL A 224 -0.90 -11.35 -7.25
N CYS A 225 -1.72 -10.95 -6.29
CA CYS A 225 -3.13 -11.34 -6.20
C CYS A 225 -4.03 -10.15 -6.49
N HIS A 226 -4.96 -10.32 -7.44
CA HIS A 226 -5.97 -9.32 -7.78
C HIS A 226 -7.37 -9.82 -7.44
N CYS A 227 -8.21 -8.94 -6.90
CA CYS A 227 -9.62 -9.20 -6.66
C CYS A 227 -10.46 -7.97 -7.03
N ASP A 228 -11.30 -8.11 -8.06
CA ASP A 228 -12.17 -7.03 -8.56
C ASP A 228 -13.63 -7.18 -8.11
N GLY A 229 -14.21 -6.05 -7.72
CA GLY A 229 -15.59 -5.92 -7.28
C GLY A 229 -16.62 -5.52 -8.34
N ALA A 230 -16.30 -5.43 -9.63
CA ALA A 230 -17.27 -5.03 -10.65
C ALA A 230 -17.22 -5.88 -11.94
N GLY A 231 -16.85 -7.15 -11.81
CA GLY A 231 -17.03 -8.15 -12.87
C GLY A 231 -15.78 -8.49 -13.68
N PHE A 232 -14.61 -7.92 -13.38
CA PHE A 232 -13.34 -8.37 -13.98
C PHE A 232 -12.79 -9.64 -13.33
N GLY A 233 -13.37 -10.07 -12.20
CA GLY A 233 -13.02 -11.31 -11.52
C GLY A 233 -11.76 -11.21 -10.68
N SER A 234 -11.01 -12.30 -10.60
CA SER A 234 -9.77 -12.36 -9.83
C SER A 234 -8.73 -13.24 -10.50
N GLY A 235 -7.47 -12.96 -10.19
CA GLY A 235 -6.34 -13.70 -10.69
C GLY A 235 -5.17 -13.69 -9.71
N LEU A 236 -4.27 -14.65 -9.93
CA LEU A 236 -3.00 -14.77 -9.23
C LEU A 236 -1.92 -14.91 -10.29
N TRP A 237 -0.81 -14.18 -10.13
CA TRP A 237 0.35 -14.25 -11.02
C TRP A 237 1.61 -14.45 -10.20
N ARG A 238 2.60 -15.11 -10.79
CA ARG A 238 3.98 -15.13 -10.29
C ARG A 238 4.88 -14.35 -11.25
N LEU A 239 5.83 -13.59 -10.70
CA LEU A 239 6.90 -13.01 -11.49
C LEU A 239 7.98 -14.07 -11.76
N GLU A 240 8.18 -14.42 -13.03
CA GLU A 240 9.19 -15.37 -13.49
C GLU A 240 9.92 -14.79 -14.71
N ASN A 241 11.26 -14.73 -14.65
CA ASN A 241 12.13 -14.17 -15.68
C ASN A 241 11.70 -12.76 -16.13
N GLY A 242 11.30 -11.91 -15.17
CA GLY A 242 10.83 -10.55 -15.45
C GLY A 242 9.44 -10.45 -16.08
N ALA A 243 8.70 -11.56 -16.22
CA ALA A 243 7.35 -11.59 -16.76
C ALA A 243 6.33 -12.18 -15.77
N ALA A 244 5.09 -11.69 -15.82
CA ALA A 244 4.01 -12.19 -14.98
C ALA A 244 3.33 -13.41 -15.61
N SER A 245 3.42 -14.57 -14.97
CA SER A 245 2.77 -15.83 -15.38
C SER A 245 1.51 -16.06 -14.56
N ALA A 246 0.35 -16.21 -15.22
CA ALA A 246 -0.91 -16.47 -14.54
C ALA A 246 -0.94 -17.88 -13.91
N LEU A 247 -1.37 -17.96 -12.66
CA LEU A 247 -1.51 -19.19 -11.91
C LEU A 247 -2.96 -19.69 -11.95
N SER A 248 -3.12 -21.01 -12.07
CA SER A 248 -4.43 -21.63 -12.10
C SER A 248 -5.03 -21.69 -10.70
N GLY A 249 -6.28 -21.23 -10.59
CA GLY A 249 -7.13 -21.44 -9.41
C GLY A 249 -8.16 -22.53 -9.67
N GLN A 250 -8.71 -23.09 -8.60
CA GLN A 250 -9.86 -23.99 -8.63
C GLN A 250 -11.07 -23.33 -9.29
N ALA A 251 -12.07 -24.13 -9.66
CA ALA A 251 -13.34 -23.62 -10.14
C ALA A 251 -13.98 -22.72 -9.06
N PRO A 252 -14.52 -21.54 -9.40
CA PRO A 252 -15.17 -20.68 -8.41
C PRO A 252 -16.40 -21.37 -7.80
N GLU A 253 -16.45 -21.43 -6.48
CA GLU A 253 -17.54 -22.04 -5.73
C GLU A 253 -18.51 -20.99 -5.19
N PRO A 254 -19.83 -21.17 -5.30
CA PRO A 254 -20.80 -20.20 -4.82
C PRO A 254 -20.79 -20.11 -3.29
N VAL A 255 -20.84 -18.89 -2.76
CA VAL A 255 -21.15 -18.66 -1.35
C VAL A 255 -22.66 -18.74 -1.16
N SER A 256 -23.10 -19.29 -0.03
CA SER A 256 -24.53 -19.44 0.27
C SER A 256 -25.27 -18.09 0.22
N ASP A 257 -26.28 -18.02 -0.64
CA ASP A 257 -27.17 -16.85 -0.82
C ASP A 257 -28.38 -16.88 0.13
N ALA A 258 -28.36 -17.75 1.15
CA ALA A 258 -29.39 -17.78 2.17
C ALA A 258 -29.53 -16.41 2.86
N PRO A 259 -30.74 -16.00 3.31
CA PRO A 259 -30.90 -14.74 4.04
C PRO A 259 -29.97 -14.62 5.27
N ILE A 260 -29.56 -13.40 5.58
CA ILE A 260 -28.79 -13.07 6.78
C ILE A 260 -29.75 -12.87 7.95
N GLU A 261 -29.60 -13.64 9.01
CA GLU A 261 -30.39 -13.48 10.24
C GLU A 261 -29.85 -12.29 11.05
N LEU A 262 -30.68 -11.29 11.34
CA LEU A 262 -30.28 -10.03 12.02
C LEU A 262 -30.86 -9.89 13.44
N GLY A 263 -31.67 -10.85 13.88
CA GLY A 263 -32.37 -10.78 15.16
C GLY A 263 -33.60 -9.84 15.13
N SER A 264 -34.44 -9.91 16.16
CA SER A 264 -35.68 -9.11 16.22
C SER A 264 -35.39 -7.60 16.28
N PRO A 265 -36.09 -6.73 15.51
CA PRO A 265 -37.32 -6.98 14.73
C PRO A 265 -37.11 -7.38 13.26
N LEU A 266 -35.88 -7.39 12.75
CA LEU A 266 -35.55 -7.79 11.37
C LEU A 266 -35.20 -9.27 11.34
N ALA A 267 -36.20 -10.14 11.15
CA ALA A 267 -36.00 -11.59 11.18
C ALA A 267 -34.89 -12.05 10.22
N SER A 268 -34.90 -11.57 8.97
CA SER A 268 -33.84 -11.88 8.00
C SER A 268 -33.70 -10.82 6.90
N LEU A 269 -32.52 -10.75 6.28
CA LEU A 269 -32.19 -9.84 5.19
C LEU A 269 -31.68 -10.65 3.97
N PRO A 270 -32.31 -10.55 2.80
CA PRO A 270 -31.77 -11.13 1.57
C PRO A 270 -30.37 -10.59 1.26
N VAL A 271 -29.45 -11.46 0.83
CA VAL A 271 -28.09 -11.03 0.45
C VAL A 271 -28.13 -10.03 -0.71
N SER A 272 -29.10 -10.17 -1.62
CA SER A 272 -29.35 -9.23 -2.72
C SER A 272 -29.63 -7.79 -2.27
N SER A 273 -30.08 -7.59 -1.03
CA SER A 273 -30.22 -6.26 -0.44
C SER A 273 -28.86 -5.62 -0.14
N LEU A 274 -27.84 -6.41 0.24
CA LEU A 274 -26.48 -5.94 0.49
C LEU A 274 -25.63 -5.84 -0.78
N TYR A 275 -25.80 -6.81 -1.67
CA TYR A 275 -25.06 -6.98 -2.92
C TYR A 275 -26.02 -7.44 -4.02
N PRO A 276 -26.45 -6.55 -4.94
CA PRO A 276 -27.51 -6.85 -5.91
C PRO A 276 -27.27 -8.06 -6.83
N LYS A 277 -26.01 -8.47 -7.01
CA LYS A 277 -25.64 -9.65 -7.81
C LYS A 277 -25.49 -10.95 -7.00
N GLY A 278 -25.92 -10.94 -5.74
CA GLY A 278 -25.94 -12.10 -4.84
C GLY A 278 -24.65 -12.27 -4.01
N ALA A 279 -24.56 -13.39 -3.30
CA ALA A 279 -23.48 -13.72 -2.36
C ALA A 279 -22.09 -13.93 -2.96
N GLY A 280 -21.94 -13.89 -4.29
CA GLY A 280 -20.63 -14.04 -4.94
C GLY A 280 -20.05 -15.46 -4.88
N LYS A 281 -18.77 -15.59 -5.20
CA LYS A 281 -18.08 -16.89 -5.31
C LYS A 281 -16.68 -16.84 -4.72
N LEU A 282 -16.22 -17.94 -4.13
CA LEU A 282 -14.84 -18.12 -3.68
C LEU A 282 -14.02 -18.81 -4.76
N ARG A 283 -12.79 -18.36 -4.98
CA ARG A 283 -11.82 -19.04 -5.84
C ARG A 283 -10.54 -19.27 -5.05
N ALA A 284 -10.25 -20.52 -4.71
CA ALA A 284 -9.00 -20.88 -4.07
C ALA A 284 -7.93 -21.19 -5.12
N PHE A 285 -6.72 -20.68 -4.89
CA PHE A 285 -5.54 -21.02 -5.68
C PHE A 285 -4.75 -22.14 -5.01
N THR A 286 -3.98 -22.88 -5.79
CA THR A 286 -3.06 -23.88 -5.24
C THR A 286 -2.00 -23.18 -4.38
N PRO A 287 -1.65 -23.70 -3.19
CA PRO A 287 -0.57 -23.14 -2.38
C PRO A 287 0.72 -22.94 -3.19
N GLN A 288 1.32 -21.79 -3.03
CA GLN A 288 2.48 -21.33 -3.78
C GLN A 288 3.67 -21.12 -2.84
N PRO A 289 4.89 -21.54 -3.22
CA PRO A 289 6.09 -21.17 -2.46
C PRO A 289 6.28 -19.65 -2.47
N LEU A 290 6.76 -19.15 -1.34
CA LEU A 290 7.22 -17.78 -1.18
C LEU A 290 8.70 -17.69 -1.58
N PRO A 291 9.13 -16.67 -2.33
CA PRO A 291 10.56 -16.43 -2.51
C PRO A 291 11.18 -16.04 -1.17
N PRO A 292 12.48 -16.32 -0.93
CA PRO A 292 13.15 -15.91 0.29
C PRO A 292 13.10 -14.39 0.45
N ALA A 293 13.03 -13.92 1.69
CA ALA A 293 13.14 -12.50 1.99
C ALA A 293 14.51 -11.99 1.52
N ALA A 294 14.51 -11.02 0.62
CA ALA A 294 15.71 -10.42 0.05
C ALA A 294 15.52 -8.92 -0.12
N PRO A 295 16.59 -8.11 -0.07
CA PRO A 295 16.51 -6.74 -0.51
C PRO A 295 16.19 -6.67 -2.01
N ALA A 296 15.54 -5.60 -2.45
CA ALA A 296 15.35 -5.32 -3.86
C ALA A 296 16.72 -5.25 -4.56
N PRO A 297 16.87 -5.92 -5.73
CA PRO A 297 18.13 -5.94 -6.45
C PRO A 297 18.45 -4.56 -7.03
N GLY A 298 19.74 -4.33 -7.29
CA GLY A 298 20.23 -3.11 -7.90
C GLY A 298 21.41 -2.53 -7.15
N GLN A 299 21.75 -1.29 -7.47
CA GLN A 299 22.90 -0.59 -6.92
C GLN A 299 22.46 0.73 -6.29
N VAL A 300 23.13 1.08 -5.20
CA VAL A 300 22.89 2.31 -4.46
C VAL A 300 24.19 3.08 -4.41
N GLN A 301 24.13 4.37 -4.73
CA GLN A 301 25.23 5.29 -4.48
C GLN A 301 24.74 6.46 -3.63
N THR A 302 25.41 6.71 -2.51
CA THR A 302 25.06 7.78 -1.59
C THR A 302 26.13 8.86 -1.60
N PHE A 303 25.68 10.11 -1.61
CA PHE A 303 26.51 11.30 -1.70
C PHE A 303 26.10 12.26 -0.60
N ASN A 304 27.05 12.55 0.27
CA ASN A 304 26.86 13.56 1.32
C ASN A 304 27.35 14.90 0.78
N TRP A 305 26.45 15.86 0.66
CA TRP A 305 26.75 17.19 0.15
C TRP A 305 26.58 18.24 1.25
N GLN A 306 27.70 18.75 1.76
CA GLN A 306 27.71 19.88 2.68
C GLN A 306 27.54 21.17 1.86
N VAL A 307 26.32 21.73 1.86
CA VAL A 307 25.97 22.90 1.04
C VAL A 307 26.51 24.19 1.67
N SER A 308 26.46 24.28 3.00
CA SER A 308 27.02 25.35 3.83
C SER A 308 27.41 24.76 5.19
N GLU A 309 27.98 25.54 6.12
CA GLU A 309 28.30 25.06 7.47
C GLU A 309 27.08 24.49 8.23
N GLN A 310 25.87 24.94 7.87
CA GLN A 310 24.63 24.61 8.59
C GLN A 310 23.65 23.76 7.76
N ALA A 311 23.90 23.58 6.46
CA ALA A 311 23.02 22.85 5.57
C ALA A 311 23.73 21.65 4.92
N LYS A 312 23.14 20.47 5.07
CA LYS A 312 23.62 19.21 4.49
C LYS A 312 22.51 18.52 3.72
N LEU A 313 22.83 18.01 2.54
CA LEU A 313 21.93 17.21 1.71
C LEU A 313 22.58 15.85 1.44
N ASP A 314 21.91 14.78 1.86
CA ASP A 314 22.31 13.41 1.59
C ASP A 314 21.50 12.90 0.39
N LEU A 315 22.17 12.83 -0.76
CA LEU A 315 21.59 12.42 -2.04
C LEU A 315 21.87 10.94 -2.24
N THR A 316 20.83 10.15 -2.46
CA THR A 316 20.96 8.72 -2.76
C THR A 316 20.45 8.45 -4.17
N LEU A 317 21.32 7.93 -5.03
CA LEU A 317 21.00 7.50 -6.39
C LEU A 317 20.72 5.99 -6.38
N PHE A 318 19.63 5.60 -7.01
CA PHE A 318 19.21 4.21 -7.13
C PHE A 318 19.26 3.77 -8.58
N TYR A 319 19.84 2.59 -8.80
CA TYR A 319 20.00 1.96 -10.10
C TYR A 319 19.45 0.54 -10.04
N ASP A 320 18.88 0.06 -11.15
CA ASP A 320 18.44 -1.34 -11.23
C ASP A 320 19.63 -2.31 -11.31
N GLN A 321 19.30 -3.60 -11.42
CA GLN A 321 20.28 -4.67 -11.54
C GLN A 321 21.16 -4.57 -12.80
N ASP A 322 20.67 -3.92 -13.85
CA ASP A 322 21.38 -3.69 -15.11
C ASP A 322 22.16 -2.35 -15.08
N GLY A 323 22.18 -1.69 -13.93
CA GLY A 323 22.85 -0.43 -13.69
C GLY A 323 22.14 0.76 -14.31
N GLN A 324 20.87 0.68 -14.72
CA GLN A 324 20.11 1.83 -15.23
C GLN A 324 19.56 2.66 -14.07
N PHE A 325 19.66 3.98 -14.19
CA PHE A 325 19.17 4.91 -13.18
C PHE A 325 17.65 4.84 -13.05
N LEU A 326 17.18 4.63 -11.81
CA LEU A 326 15.75 4.54 -11.49
C LEU A 326 15.22 5.86 -10.93
N CYS A 327 15.86 6.35 -9.87
CA CYS A 327 15.47 7.61 -9.22
C CYS A 327 16.54 8.08 -8.24
N ALA A 328 16.34 9.29 -7.71
CA ALA A 328 17.11 9.84 -6.62
C ALA A 328 16.22 10.16 -5.41
N GLN A 329 16.80 10.05 -4.22
CA GLN A 329 16.24 10.56 -2.98
C GLN A 329 17.17 11.61 -2.36
N CYS A 330 16.61 12.50 -1.57
CA CYS A 330 17.32 13.49 -0.78
C CYS A 330 16.82 13.47 0.66
N GLN A 331 17.73 13.31 1.61
CA GLN A 331 17.50 13.65 3.00
C GLN A 331 18.20 14.98 3.30
N ALA A 332 17.48 15.94 3.84
CA ALA A 332 17.98 17.29 4.05
C ALA A 332 18.04 17.62 5.54
N ALA A 333 19.22 18.01 6.03
CA ALA A 333 19.41 18.61 7.34
C ALA A 333 19.60 20.12 7.12
N LEU A 334 18.55 20.89 7.41
CA LEU A 334 18.51 22.35 7.24
C LEU A 334 18.38 23.05 8.60
N PRO A 335 18.99 24.23 8.79
CA PRO A 335 18.97 24.93 10.07
C PRO A 335 17.55 25.37 10.43
N GLY A 336 17.15 25.12 11.67
CA GLY A 336 15.84 25.56 12.19
C GLY A 336 14.63 24.85 11.58
N VAL A 337 14.82 23.86 10.70
CA VAL A 337 13.74 23.11 10.07
C VAL A 337 13.77 21.67 10.52
N ASN A 338 12.67 21.20 11.11
CA ASN A 338 12.48 19.78 11.39
C ASN A 338 11.88 19.09 10.15
N LEU A 339 12.72 18.85 9.14
CA LEU A 339 12.42 17.85 8.12
C LEU A 339 12.65 16.50 8.81
N ALA A 340 11.60 15.93 9.39
CA ALA A 340 11.65 14.61 10.02
C ALA A 340 12.52 13.68 9.16
N GLU A 341 13.45 12.95 9.80
CA GLU A 341 14.56 12.11 9.26
C GLU A 341 14.21 11.19 8.06
N ARG A 342 13.67 11.74 6.98
CA ARG A 342 12.99 11.01 5.93
C ARG A 342 13.57 11.39 4.58
N PRO A 343 13.87 10.40 3.73
CA PRO A 343 14.29 10.65 2.37
C PRO A 343 13.10 11.09 1.51
N TYR A 344 13.27 12.18 0.76
CA TYR A 344 12.31 12.67 -0.22
C TYR A 344 12.72 12.25 -1.63
N ARG A 345 11.81 11.69 -2.43
CA ARG A 345 12.09 11.34 -3.83
C ARG A 345 12.14 12.60 -4.70
N LEU A 346 13.06 12.63 -5.66
CA LEU A 346 13.15 13.72 -6.64
C LEU A 346 12.15 13.51 -7.80
N PRO A 347 11.64 14.60 -8.42
CA PRO A 347 11.92 16.01 -8.11
C PRO A 347 11.25 16.45 -6.80
N LEU A 348 11.91 17.37 -6.10
CA LEU A 348 11.49 17.92 -4.82
C LEU A 348 11.21 19.41 -4.94
N ASN A 349 10.12 19.87 -4.33
CA ASN A 349 9.82 21.30 -4.18
C ASN A 349 9.22 21.52 -2.79
N LEU A 350 10.06 21.88 -1.83
CA LEU A 350 9.68 22.21 -0.47
C LEU A 350 9.68 23.73 -0.31
N CYS A 351 8.55 24.27 0.16
CA CYS A 351 8.41 25.66 0.59
C CYS A 351 7.82 25.62 2.00
N ILE A 352 8.65 25.87 3.01
CA ILE A 352 8.30 25.73 4.43
C ILE A 352 8.78 26.95 5.21
N ARG A 353 8.60 26.94 6.53
CA ARG A 353 9.13 27.95 7.44
C ARG A 353 10.02 27.30 8.49
N ASP A 354 11.07 27.99 8.91
CA ASP A 354 11.90 27.58 10.03
C ASP A 354 11.20 27.81 11.38
N SER A 355 11.88 27.45 12.47
CA SER A 355 11.41 27.64 13.84
C SER A 355 11.17 29.11 14.24
N GLN A 356 11.69 30.07 13.47
CA GLN A 356 11.49 31.50 13.65
C GLN A 356 10.43 32.07 12.69
N GLY A 357 9.80 31.22 11.86
CA GLY A 357 8.78 31.62 10.90
C GLY A 357 9.32 32.17 9.58
N GLN A 358 10.64 32.16 9.36
CA GLN A 358 11.26 32.62 8.12
C GLN A 358 11.09 31.59 7.00
N PRO A 359 10.91 32.02 5.74
CA PRO A 359 10.72 31.09 4.62
C PRO A 359 12.01 30.30 4.32
N VAL A 360 11.85 29.00 4.11
CA VAL A 360 12.88 28.07 3.63
C VAL A 360 12.37 27.39 2.38
N VAL A 361 13.16 27.46 1.30
CA VAL A 361 12.82 26.84 0.01
C VAL A 361 13.92 25.85 -0.38
N LEU A 362 13.56 24.61 -0.68
CA LEU A 362 14.45 23.60 -1.26
C LEU A 362 13.79 23.01 -2.50
N LYS A 363 14.39 23.24 -3.66
CA LYS A 363 13.97 22.67 -4.93
C LYS A 363 15.09 21.82 -5.50
N LEU A 364 14.81 20.54 -5.74
CA LEU A 364 15.72 19.63 -6.41
C LEU A 364 15.07 19.08 -7.68
N ARG A 365 15.77 19.20 -8.81
CA ARG A 365 15.25 18.73 -10.11
C ARG A 365 16.30 17.90 -10.82
N LEU A 366 15.84 16.82 -11.46
CA LEU A 366 16.65 16.09 -12.42
C LEU A 366 16.68 16.86 -13.74
N GLN A 367 17.85 17.00 -14.33
CA GLN A 367 18.05 17.59 -15.65
C GLN A 367 19.06 16.72 -16.42
N SER A 368 18.92 16.65 -17.74
CA SER A 368 19.98 16.09 -18.58
C SER A 368 21.19 17.04 -18.63
N CYS A 369 22.37 16.47 -18.74
CA CYS A 369 23.60 17.22 -19.02
C CYS A 369 24.35 16.59 -20.20
N ASN A 370 25.25 17.35 -20.82
CA ASN A 370 26.05 16.88 -21.95
C ASN A 370 27.42 16.40 -21.44
N GLY A 371 27.88 15.23 -21.88
CA GLY A 371 29.22 14.73 -21.59
C GLY A 371 29.24 13.24 -21.20
N LEU A 372 30.31 12.82 -20.51
CA LEU A 372 30.44 11.47 -19.93
C LEU A 372 29.44 11.22 -18.78
N GLN A 373 28.98 12.30 -18.15
CA GLN A 373 27.82 12.32 -17.25
C GLN A 373 26.66 12.94 -18.01
N ASP A 374 25.50 12.29 -17.96
CA ASP A 374 24.32 12.61 -18.76
C ASP A 374 23.12 13.05 -17.92
N LEU A 375 23.20 12.94 -16.58
CA LEU A 375 22.21 13.44 -15.63
C LEU A 375 22.83 14.36 -14.57
N ALA A 376 22.04 15.32 -14.10
CA ALA A 376 22.41 16.22 -13.03
C ALA A 376 21.23 16.51 -12.09
N ILE A 377 21.53 16.77 -10.82
CA ILE A 377 20.59 17.31 -9.84
C ILE A 377 20.82 18.81 -9.74
N ASN A 378 19.86 19.59 -10.24
CA ASN A 378 19.81 21.03 -10.04
C ASN A 378 19.19 21.32 -8.67
N CYS A 379 19.84 22.17 -7.89
CA CYS A 379 19.40 22.59 -6.56
C CYS A 379 19.19 24.10 -6.52
N ASN A 380 18.03 24.50 -6.00
CA ASN A 380 17.76 25.86 -5.57
C ASN A 380 17.36 25.82 -4.09
N LEU A 381 18.24 26.34 -3.22
CA LEU A 381 18.09 26.40 -1.78
C LEU A 381 18.07 27.87 -1.36
N ASP A 382 16.98 28.31 -0.74
CA ASP A 382 16.80 29.65 -0.18
C ASP A 382 16.60 29.50 1.33
N LEU A 383 17.61 29.90 2.10
CA LEU A 383 17.60 29.99 3.56
C LEU A 383 17.71 31.46 3.97
N PRO A 384 17.30 31.83 5.20
CA PRO A 384 17.29 33.23 5.65
C PRO A 384 18.62 33.98 5.46
N HIS A 385 19.75 33.28 5.53
CA HIS A 385 21.10 33.85 5.43
C HIS A 385 21.97 33.16 4.37
N PHE A 386 21.39 32.34 3.50
CA PHE A 386 22.15 31.60 2.50
C PHE A 386 21.29 31.28 1.29
N LYS A 387 21.80 31.55 0.09
CA LYS A 387 21.14 31.16 -1.15
C LYS A 387 22.09 30.37 -2.01
N PHE A 388 21.58 29.28 -2.56
CA PHE A 388 22.26 28.50 -3.58
C PHE A 388 21.32 28.26 -4.75
N SER A 389 21.82 28.46 -5.96
CA SER A 389 21.12 28.04 -7.18
C SER A 389 22.17 27.53 -8.16
N GLY A 390 22.13 26.25 -8.48
CA GLY A 390 23.14 25.63 -9.34
C GLY A 390 23.03 24.12 -9.41
N ILE A 391 24.05 23.48 -9.97
CA ILE A 391 24.12 22.03 -10.04
C ILE A 391 24.72 21.50 -8.74
N ALA A 392 23.95 20.65 -8.04
CA ALA A 392 24.42 19.94 -6.85
C ALA A 392 25.39 18.83 -7.24
N MET A 393 24.98 18.00 -8.20
CA MET A 393 25.70 16.79 -8.59
C MET A 393 25.44 16.46 -10.05
N VAL A 394 26.43 15.87 -10.69
CA VAL A 394 26.38 15.26 -12.03
C VAL A 394 26.71 13.77 -11.90
N PHE A 395 26.01 12.92 -12.63
CA PHE A 395 26.13 11.47 -12.56
C PHE A 395 25.71 10.81 -13.88
N CYS A 396 26.06 9.53 -14.03
CA CYS A 396 25.68 8.74 -15.19
C CYS A 396 24.32 8.09 -14.96
N SER A 397 23.49 8.05 -16.01
CA SER A 397 22.25 7.28 -16.09
C SER A 397 22.51 5.78 -16.12
N THR A 398 23.76 5.37 -16.37
CA THR A 398 24.18 3.98 -16.37
C THR A 398 25.42 3.76 -15.51
N LEU A 399 25.35 2.78 -14.60
CA LEU A 399 26.48 2.24 -13.85
C LEU A 399 27.03 1.02 -14.59
N ARG A 400 27.87 1.26 -15.60
CA ARG A 400 28.75 0.24 -16.17
C ARG A 400 30.13 0.34 -15.51
N GLY A 401 30.96 -0.70 -15.61
CA GLY A 401 32.29 -0.75 -14.97
C GLY A 401 33.20 0.45 -15.25
N ASP A 402 32.97 1.17 -16.36
CA ASP A 402 33.72 2.36 -16.76
C ASP A 402 33.00 3.70 -16.45
N ALA A 403 31.85 3.67 -15.76
CA ALA A 403 31.09 4.88 -15.46
C ALA A 403 31.85 5.75 -14.44
N PRO A 404 32.10 7.04 -14.75
CA PRO A 404 32.74 7.93 -13.80
C PRO A 404 31.88 8.07 -12.53
N ALA A 405 32.53 8.06 -11.37
CA ALA A 405 31.86 8.33 -10.10
C ALA A 405 31.11 9.67 -10.18
N PRO A 406 29.95 9.82 -9.53
CA PRO A 406 29.26 11.11 -9.49
C PRO A 406 30.13 12.20 -8.87
N ILE A 407 30.00 13.41 -9.40
CA ILE A 407 30.84 14.55 -9.02
C ILE A 407 29.94 15.71 -8.60
N THR A 408 30.32 16.40 -7.52
CA THR A 408 29.71 17.67 -7.13
C THR A 408 30.15 18.76 -8.13
N ALA A 409 29.22 19.30 -8.93
CA ALA A 409 29.53 20.27 -9.99
C ALA A 409 29.06 21.67 -9.63
N TRP A 410 29.79 22.33 -8.73
CA TRP A 410 29.46 23.69 -8.31
C TRP A 410 29.59 24.68 -9.47
N LYS A 411 28.48 25.30 -9.87
CA LYS A 411 28.44 26.49 -10.71
C LYS A 411 27.73 27.57 -9.91
N GLU A 412 28.48 28.50 -9.33
CA GLU A 412 27.89 29.65 -8.65
C GLU A 412 27.23 30.57 -9.67
N SER A 413 25.99 30.98 -9.40
CA SER A 413 25.40 32.18 -9.98
C SER A 413 24.90 33.07 -8.85
N GLY A 414 25.75 34.03 -8.46
CA GLY A 414 25.38 35.27 -7.75
C GLY A 414 25.38 35.21 -6.23
N PHE A 415 26.34 35.90 -5.61
CA PHE A 415 26.22 36.42 -4.25
C PHE A 415 25.24 37.61 -4.23
N VAL A 416 24.47 37.74 -3.14
CA VAL A 416 23.82 39.00 -2.74
C VAL A 416 24.85 39.87 -2.02
#